data_AF-A0A8S3WE80-F1
#
_entry.id   AF-A0A8S3WE80-F1
#
_cell.length_a   1.000
_cell.length_b   1.000
_cell.length_c   1.000
_cell.angle_alpha   90.00
_cell.angle_beta   90.00
_cell.angle_gamma   90.00
#
_symmetry.space_group_name_H-M   'P 1'
#
loop_
_entity.id
_entity.type
_entity.pdbx_description
1 polymer ?
#
loop_
_entity_poly.entity_id
_entity_poly.type
_entity_poly.pdbx_seq_one_letter_code
_entity_poly.pdbx_strand_id
1 'polypeptide(L)'
;MRPYLPEECRHEVFNALHSISHPGVRTTRKFITEIFFWPSMQVDVGNWAKQCLATFPPTERFDVDIVGPLPTSPQGHRYLVTMIDRTTRWPEAIPTDDTSAESVAKIIYENWITRFMGGYLP
;
A
#
# COMPACT_ATOMS: atom_id res chain seq x y z
N MET A 1 32.19 12.39 14.32
CA MET A 1 32.39 12.38 12.85
C MET A 1 31.64 11.16 12.32
N ARG A 2 30.80 11.30 11.29
CA ARG A 2 30.03 10.17 10.74
C ARG A 2 30.82 9.49 9.62
N PRO A 3 31.09 8.17 9.68
CA PRO A 3 31.79 7.47 8.61
C PRO A 3 31.00 7.54 7.30
N TYR A 4 31.73 7.71 6.19
CA TYR A 4 31.17 7.57 4.86
C TYR A 4 30.85 6.11 4.57
N LEU A 5 29.67 5.84 4.00
CA LEU A 5 29.23 4.48 3.66
C LEU A 5 29.33 4.23 2.14
N PRO A 6 30.16 3.25 1.69
CA PRO A 6 30.22 2.81 0.30
C PRO A 6 28.87 2.34 -0.22
N GLU A 7 28.65 2.49 -1.53
CA GLU A 7 27.35 2.25 -2.17
C GLU A 7 26.85 0.82 -1.97
N GLU A 8 27.78 -0.13 -2.02
CA GLU A 8 27.55 -1.57 -1.93
C GLU A 8 26.93 -1.95 -0.58
N CYS A 9 27.19 -1.17 0.47
CA CYS A 9 26.75 -1.45 1.85
C CYS A 9 25.49 -0.66 2.26
N ARG A 10 25.06 0.35 1.50
CA ARG A 10 24.00 1.29 1.94
C ARG A 10 22.66 0.58 2.20
N HIS A 11 22.27 -0.30 1.29
CA HIS A 11 20.98 -1.00 1.39
C HIS A 11 20.99 -2.08 2.49
N GLU A 12 22.13 -2.74 2.69
CA GLU A 12 22.31 -3.71 3.79
C GLU A 12 22.20 -3.04 5.15
N VAL A 13 22.88 -1.91 5.34
CA VAL A 13 22.79 -1.11 6.56
C VAL A 13 21.38 -0.55 6.78
N PHE A 14 20.72 -0.09 5.71
CA PHE A 14 19.32 0.31 5.77
C PHE A 14 18.45 -0.85 6.28
N ASN A 15 18.56 -2.04 5.68
CA ASN A 15 17.77 -3.21 6.07
C ASN A 15 18.03 -3.61 7.53
N ALA A 16 19.30 -3.64 7.95
CA ALA A 16 19.67 -4.03 9.32
C ALA A 16 19.04 -3.10 10.37
N LEU A 17 18.99 -1.78 10.11
CA LEU A 17 18.46 -0.79 11.04
C LEU A 17 16.94 -0.59 10.92
N HIS A 18 16.40 -0.67 9.71
CA HIS A 18 14.98 -0.51 9.44
C HIS A 18 14.17 -1.73 9.90
N SER A 19 14.67 -2.95 9.69
CA SER A 19 13.96 -4.19 10.05
C SER A 19 13.89 -4.47 11.55
N ILE A 20 14.50 -3.64 12.40
CA ILE A 20 14.37 -3.75 13.87
C ILE A 20 12.91 -3.53 14.31
N SER A 21 12.22 -2.60 13.66
CA SER A 21 10.84 -2.23 14.03
C SER A 21 10.00 -1.66 12.90
N HIS A 22 10.49 -1.72 11.65
CA HIS A 22 9.87 -1.08 10.48
C HIS A 22 9.40 0.36 10.75
N PRO A 23 10.28 1.22 11.29
CA PRO A 23 9.89 2.57 11.62
C PRO A 23 9.59 3.36 10.35
N GLY A 24 8.65 4.30 10.42
CA GLY A 24 8.34 5.16 9.28
C GLY A 24 9.51 6.05 8.84
N VAL A 25 9.42 6.58 7.62
CA VAL A 25 10.47 7.35 6.91
C VAL A 25 11.26 8.33 7.78
N ARG A 26 10.56 9.17 8.57
CA ARG A 26 11.19 10.21 9.39
C ARG A 26 12.10 9.61 10.46
N THR A 27 11.65 8.54 11.09
CA THR A 27 12.37 7.84 12.15
C THR A 27 13.53 7.03 11.57
N THR A 28 13.33 6.33 10.45
CA THR A 28 14.43 5.61 9.77
C THR A 28 15.55 6.54 9.34
N ARG A 29 15.22 7.68 8.73
CA ARG A 29 16.20 8.72 8.38
C ARG A 29 16.99 9.17 9.59
N LYS A 30 16.30 9.49 10.70
CA LYS A 30 16.94 9.92 11.94
C LYS A 30 18.01 8.91 12.39
N PHE A 31 17.65 7.64 12.57
CA PHE A 31 18.57 6.60 13.04
C PHE A 31 19.79 6.43 12.13
N ILE A 32 19.58 6.30 10.83
CA ILE A 32 20.67 6.05 9.88
C ILE A 32 21.60 7.27 9.81
N THR A 33 21.05 8.49 9.87
CA THR A 33 21.85 9.72 9.83
C THR A 33 22.62 10.01 11.12
N GLU A 34 22.30 9.35 12.24
CA GLU A 34 23.10 9.45 13.48
C GLU A 34 24.39 8.62 13.37
N ILE A 35 24.41 7.58 12.53
CA ILE A 35 25.49 6.58 12.49
C ILE A 35 26.36 6.71 11.23
N PHE A 36 25.76 6.95 10.06
CA PHE A 36 26.47 6.96 8.76
C PHE A 36 26.24 8.25 7.97
N PHE A 37 27.01 8.41 6.90
CA PHE A 37 26.84 9.49 5.93
C PHE A 37 27.08 9.00 4.49
N TRP A 38 26.25 9.45 3.55
CA TRP A 38 26.54 9.43 2.11
C TRP A 38 25.70 10.52 1.39
N PRO A 39 26.10 10.98 0.20
CA PRO A 39 25.32 11.89 -0.62
C PRO A 39 23.92 11.32 -0.91
N SER A 40 22.89 12.15 -0.88
CA SER A 40 21.49 11.75 -1.15
C SER A 40 20.85 10.77 -0.16
N MET A 41 21.48 10.47 0.99
CA MET A 41 20.94 9.49 1.96
C MET A 41 19.50 9.73 2.40
N GLN A 42 19.07 10.99 2.48
CA GLN A 42 17.69 11.33 2.83
C GLN A 42 16.71 10.83 1.77
N VAL A 43 17.04 11.00 0.48
CA VAL A 43 16.23 10.54 -0.65
C VAL A 43 16.18 9.02 -0.66
N ASP A 44 17.35 8.37 -0.61
CA ASP A 44 17.49 6.92 -0.67
C ASP A 44 16.71 6.23 0.45
N VAL A 45 17.02 6.56 1.71
CA VAL A 45 16.35 5.99 2.89
C VAL A 45 14.85 6.28 2.87
N GLY A 46 14.45 7.46 2.37
CA GLY A 46 13.06 7.83 2.26
C GLY A 46 12.30 6.96 1.26
N ASN A 47 12.91 6.66 0.11
CA ASN A 47 12.30 5.81 -0.90
C ASN A 47 12.25 4.35 -0.42
N TRP A 48 13.33 3.83 0.17
CA TRP A 48 13.35 2.46 0.68
C TRP A 48 12.35 2.24 1.82
N ALA A 49 12.27 3.15 2.79
CA ALA A 49 11.29 3.03 3.88
C ALA A 49 9.84 3.14 3.39
N LYS A 50 9.56 3.91 2.33
CA LYS A 50 8.22 3.95 1.70
C LYS A 50 7.86 2.65 0.99
N GLN A 51 8.84 1.91 0.49
CA GLN A 51 8.63 0.64 -0.21
C GLN A 51 8.55 -0.55 0.76
N CYS A 52 8.72 -0.32 2.07
CA CYS A 52 8.62 -1.39 3.05
C CYS A 52 7.17 -1.88 3.19
N LEU A 53 6.91 -3.11 2.75
CA LEU A 53 5.62 -3.78 2.90
C LEU A 53 5.24 -4.02 4.37
N ALA A 54 6.19 -4.12 5.29
CA ALA A 54 5.87 -4.28 6.71
C ALA A 54 5.41 -2.96 7.38
N THR A 55 5.71 -1.80 6.77
CA THR A 55 5.10 -0.52 7.20
C THR A 55 3.64 -0.42 6.74
N PHE A 56 3.27 -1.18 5.72
CA PHE A 56 1.92 -1.26 5.16
C PHE A 56 1.45 -2.72 5.22
N PRO A 57 1.14 -3.25 6.42
CA PRO A 57 0.72 -4.64 6.55
C PRO A 57 -0.41 -4.93 5.57
N PRO A 58 -0.47 -6.16 5.03
CA PRO A 58 -1.50 -6.56 4.08
C PRO A 58 -2.87 -6.15 4.61
N THR A 59 -3.67 -5.57 3.73
CA THR A 59 -4.91 -4.88 4.04
C THR A 59 -5.84 -5.74 4.89
N GLU A 60 -5.93 -5.47 6.19
CA GLU A 60 -6.89 -6.17 7.08
C GLU A 60 -8.30 -5.56 7.00
N ARG A 61 -8.43 -4.31 6.55
CA ARG A 61 -9.70 -3.56 6.53
C ARG A 61 -9.81 -2.66 5.32
N PHE A 62 -10.92 -2.79 4.61
CA PHE A 62 -11.31 -1.93 3.51
C PHE A 62 -12.74 -1.45 3.74
N ASP A 63 -13.03 -0.24 3.28
CA ASP A 63 -14.39 0.31 3.29
C ASP A 63 -15.01 0.07 1.90
N VAL A 64 -16.29 -0.29 1.87
CA VAL A 64 -17.07 -0.51 0.64
C VAL A 64 -18.24 0.43 0.60
N ASP A 65 -18.50 1.03 -0.55
CA ASP A 65 -19.69 1.84 -0.78
C ASP A 65 -20.24 1.62 -2.20
N ILE A 66 -21.54 1.86 -2.39
CA ILE A 66 -22.23 1.76 -3.67
C ILE A 66 -22.72 3.14 -4.08
N VAL A 67 -22.24 3.63 -5.22
CA VAL A 67 -22.66 4.91 -5.78
C VAL A 67 -23.69 4.67 -6.88
N GLY A 68 -24.86 5.28 -6.77
CA GLY A 68 -25.86 5.35 -7.82
C GLY A 68 -27.30 5.42 -7.32
N PRO A 69 -28.29 5.35 -8.24
CA PRO A 69 -28.11 5.17 -9.68
C PRO A 69 -27.52 6.41 -10.37
N LEU A 70 -26.63 6.17 -11.33
CA LEU A 70 -26.01 7.13 -12.23
C LEU A 70 -26.66 7.05 -13.63
N PRO A 71 -26.43 8.03 -14.52
CA PRO A 71 -26.80 7.90 -15.93
C PRO A 71 -26.23 6.60 -16.51
N THR A 72 -27.07 5.87 -17.24
CA THR A 72 -26.68 4.57 -17.81
C THR A 72 -25.51 4.75 -18.78
N SER A 73 -24.42 4.03 -18.51
CA SER A 73 -23.29 3.94 -19.44
C SER A 73 -23.70 3.22 -20.74
N PRO A 74 -22.93 3.35 -21.84
CA PRO A 74 -23.17 2.58 -23.06
C PRO A 74 -23.20 1.07 -22.85
N GLN A 75 -22.53 0.57 -21.81
CA GLN A 75 -22.48 -0.85 -21.42
C GLN A 75 -23.64 -1.28 -20.49
N GLY A 76 -24.55 -0.36 -20.14
CA GLY A 76 -25.70 -0.67 -19.29
C GLY A 76 -25.48 -0.49 -17.79
N HIS A 77 -24.26 -0.22 -17.33
CA HIS A 77 -23.97 0.01 -15.91
C HIS A 77 -24.57 1.31 -15.41
N ARG A 78 -25.09 1.28 -14.18
CA ARG A 78 -25.73 2.42 -13.50
C ARG A 78 -25.22 2.64 -12.08
N TYR A 79 -24.36 1.78 -11.58
CA TYR A 79 -23.80 1.88 -10.25
C TYR A 79 -22.28 1.67 -10.28
N LEU A 80 -21.60 2.14 -9.24
CA LEU A 80 -20.20 1.84 -8.97
C LEU A 80 -20.10 1.20 -7.59
N VAL A 81 -19.47 0.03 -7.51
CA VAL A 81 -18.98 -0.52 -6.25
C VAL A 81 -17.60 0.05 -6.02
N THR A 82 -17.46 0.83 -4.96
CA THR A 82 -16.20 1.48 -4.57
C THR A 82 -15.61 0.78 -3.36
N MET A 83 -14.30 0.59 -3.37
CA MET A 83 -13.54 -0.04 -2.30
C MET A 83 -12.30 0.81 -2.00
N ILE A 84 -12.04 1.08 -0.72
CA ILE A 84 -10.84 1.82 -0.31
C ILE A 84 -10.10 1.06 0.77
N ASP A 85 -8.81 0.78 0.53
CA ASP A 85 -7.92 0.26 1.55
C ASP A 85 -7.71 1.36 2.59
N ARG A 86 -8.07 1.09 3.85
CA ARG A 86 -7.93 2.08 4.92
C ARG A 86 -6.46 2.37 5.26
N THR A 87 -5.58 1.40 5.04
CA THR A 87 -4.15 1.48 5.35
C THR A 87 -3.43 2.28 4.28
N THR A 88 -3.51 1.85 3.03
CA THR A 88 -2.79 2.49 1.91
C THR A 88 -3.53 3.68 1.31
N ARG A 89 -4.83 3.82 1.60
CA ARG A 89 -5.76 4.74 0.91
C ARG A 89 -5.87 4.47 -0.59
N TRP A 90 -5.56 3.25 -1.03
CA TRP A 90 -5.75 2.84 -2.42
C TRP A 90 -7.23 2.70 -2.77
N PRO A 91 -7.73 3.41 -3.81
CA PRO A 91 -9.12 3.32 -4.23
C PRO A 91 -9.31 2.38 -5.44
N GLU A 92 -10.40 1.61 -5.43
CA GLU A 92 -10.94 0.92 -6.59
C GLU A 92 -12.43 1.27 -6.80
N ALA A 93 -12.86 1.36 -8.06
CA ALA A 93 -14.25 1.61 -8.42
C ALA A 93 -14.63 0.74 -9.61
N ILE A 94 -15.58 -0.18 -9.40
CA ILE A 94 -15.99 -1.19 -10.38
C ILE A 94 -17.43 -0.91 -10.81
N PRO A 95 -17.71 -0.72 -12.11
CA PRO A 95 -19.07 -0.47 -12.59
C PRO A 95 -19.92 -1.74 -12.56
N THR A 96 -21.21 -1.56 -12.24
CA THR A 96 -22.22 -2.63 -12.20
C THR A 96 -23.59 -2.10 -12.63
N ASP A 97 -24.45 -2.97 -13.14
CA ASP A 97 -25.82 -2.67 -13.57
C ASP A 97 -26.85 -2.84 -12.45
N ASP A 98 -26.55 -3.64 -11.42
CA ASP A 98 -27.36 -3.85 -10.21
C ASP A 98 -26.59 -3.68 -8.88
N THR A 99 -27.34 -3.63 -7.78
CA THR A 99 -26.82 -3.53 -6.40
C THR A 99 -27.17 -4.77 -5.56
N SER A 100 -27.38 -5.92 -6.20
CA SER A 100 -27.67 -7.16 -5.52
C SER A 100 -26.49 -7.59 -4.66
N ALA A 101 -26.78 -8.27 -3.54
CA ALA A 101 -25.73 -8.76 -2.66
C ALA A 101 -24.80 -9.74 -3.39
N GLU A 102 -25.35 -10.57 -4.29
CA GLU A 102 -24.58 -11.52 -5.08
C GLU A 102 -23.59 -10.82 -6.02
N SER A 103 -24.05 -9.83 -6.80
CA SER A 103 -23.19 -9.07 -7.73
C SER A 103 -22.10 -8.32 -6.99
N VAL A 104 -22.44 -7.65 -5.88
CA VAL A 104 -21.48 -6.91 -5.06
C VAL A 104 -20.45 -7.85 -4.42
N ALA A 105 -20.88 -8.98 -3.86
CA ALA A 105 -19.97 -9.96 -3.27
C ALA A 105 -18.99 -10.52 -4.31
N LYS A 106 -19.47 -10.83 -5.52
CA LYS A 106 -18.63 -11.28 -6.63
C LYS A 106 -17.59 -10.22 -7.01
N ILE A 107 -18.01 -8.96 -7.16
CA ILE A 107 -17.11 -7.85 -7.47
C ILE A 107 -15.99 -7.73 -6.43
N ILE A 108 -16.34 -7.77 -5.14
CA ILE A 108 -15.38 -7.69 -4.04
C ILE A 108 -14.41 -8.87 -4.09
N TYR A 109 -14.91 -10.09 -4.30
CA TYR A 109 -14.07 -11.28 -4.38
C TYR A 109 -13.06 -11.19 -5.52
N GLU A 110 -13.54 -10.88 -6.74
CA GLU A 110 -12.74 -10.91 -7.96
C GLU A 110 -11.75 -9.74 -8.08
N ASN A 111 -12.03 -8.59 -7.46
CA ASN A 111 -11.21 -7.39 -7.58
C ASN A 111 -10.39 -7.08 -6.34
N TRP A 112 -10.89 -7.41 -5.14
CA TRP A 112 -10.20 -7.11 -3.90
C TRP A 112 -9.50 -8.34 -3.32
N ILE A 113 -10.27 -9.39 -3.01
CA ILE A 113 -9.78 -10.55 -2.24
C ILE A 113 -8.70 -11.30 -3.03
N THR A 114 -8.95 -11.61 -4.29
CA THR A 114 -7.99 -12.33 -5.14
C THR A 114 -6.68 -11.58 -5.36
N ARG A 115 -6.71 -10.24 -5.41
CA ARG A 115 -5.55 -9.40 -5.72
C ARG A 115 -4.73 -9.03 -4.49
N PHE A 116 -5.41 -8.68 -3.39
CA PHE A 116 -4.76 -8.10 -2.21
C PHE A 116 -4.75 -9.03 -0.99
N MET A 117 -5.64 -10.03 -0.95
CA MET A 117 -5.75 -10.97 0.19
C MET A 117 -5.32 -12.41 -0.16
N GLY A 118 -4.92 -12.69 -1.41
CA GLY A 118 -4.58 -14.04 -1.89
C GLY A 118 -3.37 -14.72 -1.21
N GLY A 119 -2.60 -14.01 -0.39
CA GLY A 119 -1.56 -14.60 0.46
C GLY A 119 -2.07 -15.23 1.76
N TYR A 120 -3.38 -15.13 2.05
CA TYR A 120 -4.03 -15.58 3.29
C TYR A 120 -5.19 -16.57 3.06
N LEU A 121 -5.31 -17.15 1.87
CA LEU A 121 -6.19 -18.31 1.69
C LEU A 121 -5.52 -19.53 2.36
N PRO A 122 -6.17 -20.19 3.33
CA PRO A 122 -5.62 -21.39 3.97
C PRO A 122 -5.46 -22.56 2.99
#